data_AF-A0A1V4DL76-F1
#
_entry.id   AF-A0A1V4DL76-F1
#
_cell.length_a   1.000
_cell.length_b   1.000
_cell.length_c   1.000
_cell.angle_alpha   90.00
_cell.angle_beta   90.00
_cell.angle_gamma   90.00
#
_symmetry.space_group_name_H-M   'P 1'
#
loop_
_entity.id
_entity.type
_entity.pdbx_description
1 polymer ?
#
loop_
_entity_poly.entity_id
_entity_poly.type
_entity_poly.pdbx_seq_one_letter_code
_entity_poly.pdbx_strand_id
1 'polypeptide(L)'
;GLLAGLAGGWPLAAVVAAYLALTFSYTLWLKHQPVVDLVAVAGCHVVRAYAGAVAVSVPVTSWFLVVVSLGSLLLVAGKREAELRARPGDGQVARATLETYTASYLGHVRVMASGAMIVTYCLWALQEHTGPAKAFCALSIVPFVLVVLRHALLVDRGVGEEPEELVLRDRPLQVFLALMLILLACGIQLA
;
A
#
# COMPACT_ATOMS: atom_id res chain seq x y z
N GLY A 1 11.06 13.80 -13.10
CA GLY A 1 11.32 12.35 -13.05
C GLY A 1 12.81 12.06 -13.16
N LEU A 2 13.33 11.81 -14.37
CA LEU A 2 14.74 11.45 -14.59
C LEU A 2 15.76 12.51 -14.14
N LEU A 3 15.49 13.80 -14.32
CA LEU A 3 16.45 14.87 -14.00
C LEU A 3 16.62 15.10 -12.48
N ALA A 4 15.63 14.74 -11.65
CA ALA A 4 15.78 14.75 -10.20
C ALA A 4 16.55 13.53 -9.68
N GLY A 5 16.47 12.39 -10.40
CA GLY A 5 17.19 11.15 -10.07
C GLY A 5 18.71 11.27 -10.18
N LEU A 6 19.21 12.07 -11.11
CA LEU A 6 20.65 12.34 -11.28
C LEU A 6 21.19 13.36 -10.27
N ALA A 7 20.33 14.17 -9.64
CA ALA A 7 20.72 15.17 -8.66
C ALA A 7 20.78 14.62 -7.21
N GLY A 8 20.15 13.48 -6.92
CA GLY A 8 20.02 12.91 -5.56
C GLY A 8 21.05 11.85 -5.16
N GLY A 9 22.16 11.73 -5.89
CA GLY A 9 23.23 10.77 -5.61
C GLY A 9 22.98 9.34 -6.13
N TRP A 10 24.02 8.50 -6.06
CA TRP A 10 23.99 7.12 -6.56
C TRP A 10 22.85 6.23 -6.01
N PRO A 11 22.38 6.38 -4.74
CA PRO A 11 21.31 5.53 -4.22
C PRO A 11 19.97 5.80 -4.92
N LEU A 12 19.66 7.07 -5.19
CA LEU A 12 18.43 7.44 -5.89
C LEU A 12 18.45 6.93 -7.34
N ALA A 13 19.59 7.02 -8.02
CA ALA A 13 19.77 6.47 -9.35
C ALA A 13 19.57 4.94 -9.38
N ALA A 14 20.10 4.21 -8.39
CA ALA A 14 19.90 2.76 -8.27
C ALA A 14 18.42 2.38 -8.06
N VAL A 15 17.70 3.14 -7.23
CA VAL A 15 16.25 2.92 -6.99
C VAL A 15 15.44 3.19 -8.27
N VAL A 16 15.75 4.26 -8.99
CA VAL A 16 15.10 4.57 -10.27
C VAL A 16 15.40 3.48 -11.31
N ALA A 17 16.63 2.98 -11.38
CA ALA A 17 16.98 1.88 -12.27
C ALA A 17 16.22 0.60 -11.93
N ALA A 18 16.11 0.25 -10.63
CA ALA A 18 15.32 -0.90 -10.18
C ALA A 18 13.83 -0.75 -10.52
N TYR A 19 13.26 0.44 -10.33
CA TYR A 19 11.89 0.74 -10.73
C TYR A 19 11.65 0.55 -12.23
N LEU A 20 12.56 1.08 -13.06
CA LEU A 20 12.48 0.94 -14.51
C LEU A 20 12.61 -0.52 -14.92
N ALA A 21 13.59 -1.25 -14.37
CA ALA A 21 13.77 -2.67 -14.66
C ALA A 21 12.51 -3.49 -14.31
N LEU A 22 11.90 -3.25 -13.15
CA LEU A 22 10.66 -3.89 -12.75
C LEU A 22 9.49 -3.53 -13.67
N THR A 23 9.37 -2.26 -14.05
CA THR A 23 8.31 -1.77 -14.95
C THR A 23 8.44 -2.34 -16.36
N PHE A 24 9.66 -2.42 -16.89
CA PHE A 24 9.94 -3.04 -18.19
C PHE A 24 9.66 -4.55 -18.15
N SER A 25 10.18 -5.25 -17.13
CA SER A 25 9.92 -6.68 -16.93
C SER A 25 8.43 -6.97 -16.83
N TYR A 26 7.69 -6.11 -16.14
CA TYR A 26 6.24 -6.20 -16.03
C TYR A 26 5.54 -6.04 -17.38
N THR A 27 5.89 -5.00 -18.14
CA THR A 27 5.26 -4.70 -19.42
C THR A 27 5.52 -5.78 -20.47
N LEU A 28 6.70 -6.39 -20.43
CA LEU A 28 7.13 -7.41 -21.39
C LEU A 28 6.60 -8.80 -21.02
N TRP A 29 6.75 -9.25 -19.77
CA TRP A 29 6.50 -10.65 -19.40
C TRP A 29 5.61 -10.85 -18.17
N LEU A 30 5.86 -10.14 -17.05
CA LEU A 30 5.24 -10.52 -15.76
C LEU A 30 3.72 -10.32 -15.75
N LYS A 31 3.19 -9.41 -16.56
CA LYS A 31 1.74 -9.14 -16.67
C LYS A 31 0.90 -10.34 -17.15
N HIS A 32 1.53 -11.38 -17.69
CA HIS A 32 0.86 -12.58 -18.20
C HIS A 32 0.77 -13.72 -17.18
N GLN A 33 1.46 -13.61 -16.04
CA GLN A 33 1.47 -14.63 -15.00
C GLN A 33 0.57 -14.19 -13.83
N PRO A 34 -0.52 -14.92 -13.53
CA PRO A 34 -1.33 -14.67 -12.35
C PRO A 34 -0.47 -14.70 -11.08
N VAL A 35 -0.89 -13.95 -10.07
CA VAL A 35 -0.17 -13.64 -8.81
C VAL A 35 1.07 -12.77 -9.01
N VAL A 36 1.90 -13.08 -10.01
CA VAL A 36 3.10 -12.30 -10.34
C VAL A 36 2.73 -10.88 -10.80
N ASP A 37 1.63 -10.70 -11.54
CA ASP A 37 1.05 -9.36 -11.83
C ASP A 37 0.84 -8.55 -10.54
N LEU A 38 0.10 -9.11 -9.57
CA LEU A 38 -0.23 -8.43 -8.31
C LEU A 38 1.05 -8.02 -7.56
N VAL A 39 2.00 -8.95 -7.43
CA VAL A 39 3.25 -8.72 -6.71
C VAL A 39 4.14 -7.71 -7.43
N ALA A 40 4.25 -7.79 -8.76
CA ALA A 40 5.06 -6.86 -9.55
C ALA A 40 4.50 -5.42 -9.48
N VAL A 41 3.19 -5.25 -9.63
CA VAL A 41 2.56 -3.92 -9.53
C VAL A 41 2.63 -3.38 -8.11
N ALA A 42 2.44 -4.22 -7.09
CA ALA A 42 2.65 -3.83 -5.70
C ALA A 42 4.12 -3.42 -5.46
N GLY A 43 5.08 -4.16 -6.01
CA GLY A 43 6.51 -3.86 -5.97
C GLY A 43 6.83 -2.49 -6.56
N CYS A 44 6.22 -2.11 -7.69
CA CYS A 44 6.39 -0.77 -8.25
C CYS A 44 5.95 0.34 -7.28
N HIS A 45 4.88 0.13 -6.50
CA HIS A 45 4.44 1.09 -5.47
C HIS A 45 5.41 1.17 -4.30
N VAL A 46 5.95 0.03 -3.87
CA VAL A 46 6.97 -0.05 -2.80
C VAL A 46 8.24 0.68 -3.22
N VAL A 47 8.74 0.45 -4.43
CA VAL A 47 9.94 1.12 -4.94
C VAL A 47 9.70 2.64 -5.04
N ARG A 48 8.51 3.09 -5.44
CA ARG A 48 8.14 4.51 -5.47
C ARG A 48 8.12 5.13 -4.07
N ALA A 49 7.54 4.44 -3.09
CA ALA A 49 7.52 4.90 -1.70
C ALA A 49 8.94 4.99 -1.11
N TYR A 50 9.78 3.99 -1.38
CA TYR A 50 11.18 3.98 -1.00
C TYR A 50 11.97 5.14 -1.63
N ALA A 51 11.79 5.37 -2.93
CA ALA A 51 12.40 6.49 -3.64
C ALA A 51 12.01 7.84 -3.02
N GLY A 52 10.73 7.99 -2.63
CA GLY A 52 10.23 9.17 -1.93
C GLY A 52 10.96 9.41 -0.61
N ALA A 53 11.10 8.37 0.22
CA ALA A 53 11.82 8.45 1.49
C ALA A 53 13.31 8.81 1.31
N VAL A 54 13.99 8.20 0.32
CA VAL A 54 15.37 8.55 -0.06
C VAL A 54 15.48 10.01 -0.50
N ALA A 55 14.52 10.51 -1.28
CA ALA A 55 14.53 11.89 -1.77
C ALA A 55 14.41 12.94 -0.65
N VAL A 56 13.71 12.62 0.44
CA VAL A 56 13.59 13.49 1.63
C VAL A 56 14.59 13.13 2.74
N SER A 57 15.55 12.24 2.47
CA SER A 57 16.57 11.78 3.41
C SER A 57 16.01 11.20 4.72
N VAL A 58 14.84 10.56 4.66
CA VAL A 58 14.22 9.88 5.80
C VAL A 58 14.68 8.41 5.81
N PRO A 59 15.24 7.90 6.92
CA PRO A 59 15.65 6.50 7.00
C PRO A 59 14.42 5.58 6.89
N VAL A 60 14.50 4.63 5.97
CA VAL A 60 13.44 3.65 5.74
C VAL A 60 13.61 2.48 6.69
N THR A 61 12.59 2.21 7.50
CA THR A 61 12.58 1.04 8.40
C THR A 61 12.07 -0.21 7.69
N SER A 62 12.52 -1.38 8.12
CA SER A 62 11.99 -2.67 7.63
C SER A 62 10.49 -2.78 7.86
N TRP A 63 9.99 -2.27 9.00
CA TRP A 63 8.57 -2.22 9.33
C TRP A 63 7.75 -1.42 8.32
N PHE A 64 8.24 -0.24 7.92
CA PHE A 64 7.62 0.58 6.89
C PHE A 64 7.53 -0.18 5.57
N LEU A 65 8.60 -0.85 5.13
CA LEU A 65 8.62 -1.61 3.88
C LEU A 65 7.58 -2.73 3.88
N VAL A 66 7.44 -3.48 4.98
CA VAL A 66 6.45 -4.55 5.08
C VAL A 66 5.03 -4.00 5.03
N VAL A 67 4.72 -2.96 5.80
CA VAL A 67 3.38 -2.33 5.81
C VAL A 67 3.03 -1.74 4.45
N VAL A 68 3.95 -1.02 3.80
CA VAL A 68 3.73 -0.46 2.46
C VAL A 68 3.58 -1.56 1.40
N SER A 69 4.32 -2.67 1.52
CA SER A 69 4.18 -3.80 0.61
C SER A 69 2.80 -4.44 0.72
N LEU A 70 2.33 -4.69 1.93
CA LEU A 70 1.02 -5.28 2.20
C LEU A 70 -0.12 -4.33 1.80
N GLY A 71 0.02 -3.04 2.11
CA GLY A 71 -0.90 -2.00 1.67
C GLY A 71 -0.96 -1.89 0.14
N SER A 72 0.18 -1.92 -0.54
CA SER A 72 0.24 -1.91 -2.01
C SER A 72 -0.43 -3.14 -2.60
N LEU A 73 -0.21 -4.32 -2.02
CA LEU A 73 -0.88 -5.55 -2.47
C LEU A 73 -2.40 -5.48 -2.28
N LEU A 74 -2.86 -4.96 -1.14
CA LEU A 74 -4.29 -4.72 -0.86
C LEU A 74 -4.92 -3.79 -1.90
N LEU A 75 -4.23 -2.70 -2.25
CA LEU A 75 -4.70 -1.73 -3.26
C LEU A 75 -4.75 -2.33 -4.65
N VAL A 76 -3.71 -3.03 -5.07
CA VAL A 76 -3.65 -3.65 -6.40
C VAL A 76 -4.71 -4.73 -6.56
N ALA A 77 -4.89 -5.59 -5.54
CA ALA A 77 -5.94 -6.61 -5.56
C ALA A 77 -7.34 -5.98 -5.60
N GLY A 78 -7.59 -4.91 -4.83
CA GLY A 78 -8.84 -4.15 -4.88
C GLY A 78 -9.13 -3.54 -6.24
N LYS A 79 -8.12 -2.96 -6.90
CA LYS A 79 -8.25 -2.43 -8.26
C LYS A 79 -8.58 -3.52 -9.27
N ARG A 80 -7.91 -4.68 -9.21
CA ARG A 80 -8.22 -5.83 -10.09
C ARG A 80 -9.64 -6.35 -9.88
N GLU A 81 -10.10 -6.34 -8.63
CA GLU A 81 -11.45 -6.78 -8.31
C GLU A 81 -12.50 -5.80 -8.84
N ALA A 82 -12.26 -4.49 -8.70
CA ALA A 82 -13.10 -3.46 -9.29
C ALA A 82 -13.14 -3.56 -10.82
N GLU A 83 -11.99 -3.70 -11.48
CA GLU A 83 -11.87 -3.93 -12.93
C GLU A 83 -12.67 -5.18 -13.37
N LEU A 84 -12.65 -6.25 -12.57
CA LEU A 84 -13.39 -7.48 -12.86
C LEU A 84 -14.92 -7.29 -12.74
N ARG A 85 -15.37 -6.56 -11.71
CA ARG A 85 -16.80 -6.26 -11.47
C ARG A 85 -17.36 -5.25 -12.47
N ALA A 86 -16.52 -4.32 -12.95
CA ALA A 86 -16.91 -3.25 -13.85
C ALA A 86 -17.07 -3.69 -15.32
N ARG A 87 -16.77 -4.96 -15.66
CA ARG A 87 -16.95 -5.50 -17.02
C ARG A 87 -18.42 -5.32 -17.48
N PRO A 88 -18.70 -4.41 -18.44
CA PRO A 88 -19.97 -4.42 -19.16
C PRO A 88 -19.95 -5.63 -20.10
N GLY A 89 -21.12 -6.14 -20.48
CA GLY A 89 -21.24 -7.24 -21.44
C GLY A 89 -20.65 -6.99 -22.84
N ASP A 90 -20.02 -5.84 -23.11
CA ASP A 90 -19.47 -5.46 -24.40
C ASP A 90 -18.01 -4.97 -24.32
N GLY A 91 -17.10 -5.77 -24.86
CA GLY A 91 -16.02 -5.32 -25.76
C GLY A 91 -14.82 -4.53 -25.24
N GLN A 92 -14.75 -4.09 -23.97
CA GLN A 92 -13.50 -3.47 -23.48
C GLN A 92 -12.39 -4.52 -23.31
N VAL A 93 -11.21 -4.22 -23.86
CA VAL A 93 -10.00 -5.06 -23.80
C VAL A 93 -9.59 -5.24 -22.33
N ALA A 94 -10.12 -6.28 -21.71
CA ALA A 94 -9.68 -6.72 -20.40
C ALA A 94 -8.26 -7.26 -20.50
N ARG A 95 -7.43 -7.01 -19.49
CA ARG A 95 -6.08 -7.61 -19.43
C ARG A 95 -6.20 -9.13 -19.46
N ALA A 96 -5.34 -9.81 -20.20
CA ALA A 96 -5.33 -11.26 -20.32
C ALA A 96 -5.29 -11.99 -18.95
N THR A 97 -4.59 -11.44 -17.96
CA THR A 97 -4.53 -11.99 -16.59
C THR A 97 -5.82 -11.85 -15.78
N LEU A 98 -6.67 -10.87 -16.10
CA LEU A 98 -7.98 -10.72 -15.45
C LEU A 98 -8.94 -11.86 -15.80
N GLU A 99 -8.70 -12.59 -16.89
CA GLU A 99 -9.51 -13.77 -17.24
C GLU A 99 -9.30 -14.94 -16.28
N THR A 100 -8.14 -15.00 -15.62
CA THR A 100 -7.82 -16.09 -14.67
C THR A 100 -8.28 -15.80 -13.25
N TYR A 101 -8.46 -14.53 -12.87
CA TYR A 101 -8.86 -14.17 -11.51
C TYR A 101 -10.37 -14.31 -11.30
N THR A 102 -10.74 -14.76 -10.10
CA THR A 102 -12.11 -14.67 -9.60
C THR A 102 -12.20 -13.55 -8.55
N ALA A 103 -13.39 -12.94 -8.41
CA ALA A 103 -13.62 -11.94 -7.38
C ALA A 103 -13.35 -12.50 -5.97
N SER A 104 -13.73 -13.75 -5.71
CA SER A 104 -13.45 -14.44 -4.44
C SER A 104 -11.95 -14.57 -4.16
N TYR A 105 -11.15 -14.94 -5.16
CA TYR A 105 -9.70 -15.03 -4.99
C TYR A 105 -9.09 -13.69 -4.61
N LEU A 106 -9.46 -12.61 -5.32
CA LEU A 106 -8.97 -11.26 -5.02
C LEU A 106 -9.42 -10.79 -3.64
N GLY A 107 -10.66 -11.11 -3.24
CA GLY A 107 -11.15 -10.90 -1.88
C GLY A 107 -10.29 -11.61 -0.82
N HIS A 108 -9.91 -12.87 -1.03
CA HIS A 108 -9.02 -13.60 -0.12
C HIS A 108 -7.63 -12.95 -0.01
N VAL A 109 -7.04 -12.54 -1.14
CA VAL A 109 -5.76 -11.82 -1.14
C VAL A 109 -5.86 -10.53 -0.34
N ARG A 110 -6.95 -9.76 -0.49
CA ARG A 110 -7.19 -8.53 0.26
C ARG A 110 -7.33 -8.78 1.76
N VAL A 111 -8.10 -9.79 2.16
CA VAL A 111 -8.28 -10.15 3.58
C VAL A 111 -6.95 -10.58 4.20
N MET A 112 -6.21 -11.46 3.51
CA MET A 112 -4.88 -11.92 3.96
C MET A 112 -3.90 -10.74 4.10
N ALA A 113 -3.82 -9.86 3.09
CA ALA A 113 -2.93 -8.70 3.12
C ALA A 113 -3.31 -7.72 4.24
N SER A 114 -4.60 -7.46 4.44
CA SER A 114 -5.10 -6.59 5.53
C SER A 114 -4.76 -7.17 6.90
N GLY A 115 -4.99 -8.47 7.11
CA GLY A 115 -4.67 -9.15 8.36
C GLY A 115 -3.18 -9.13 8.67
N ALA A 116 -2.34 -9.49 7.69
CA ALA A 116 -0.89 -9.42 7.84
C ALA A 116 -0.40 -7.99 8.14
N MET A 117 -1.00 -6.98 7.51
CA MET A 117 -0.66 -5.58 7.72
C MET A 117 -1.00 -5.11 9.13
N ILE A 118 -2.19 -5.47 9.63
CA ILE A 118 -2.61 -5.18 11.01
C ILE A 118 -1.67 -5.86 12.00
N VAL A 119 -1.39 -7.16 11.84
CA VAL A 119 -0.48 -7.89 12.74
C VAL A 119 0.91 -7.25 12.74
N THR A 120 1.45 -6.92 11.57
CA THR A 120 2.75 -6.25 11.44
C THR A 120 2.77 -4.92 12.19
N TYR A 121 1.74 -4.10 12.04
CA TYR A 121 1.64 -2.82 12.74
C TYR A 121 1.53 -3.00 14.26
N CYS A 122 0.75 -3.97 14.73
CA CYS A 122 0.64 -4.30 16.15
C CYS A 122 1.99 -4.70 16.74
N LEU A 123 2.75 -5.56 16.04
CA LEU A 123 4.08 -5.97 16.48
C LEU A 123 5.01 -4.77 16.60
N TRP A 124 5.09 -3.95 15.55
CA TRP A 124 5.87 -2.72 15.56
C TRP A 124 5.50 -1.81 16.74
N ALA A 125 4.21 -1.49 16.90
CA ALA A 125 3.73 -0.57 17.93
C ALA A 125 3.98 -1.06 19.37
N LEU A 126 4.01 -2.38 19.59
CA LEU A 126 4.18 -2.98 20.91
C LEU A 126 5.63 -3.35 21.26
N GLN A 127 6.49 -3.58 20.27
CA GLN A 127 7.86 -4.07 20.46
C GLN A 127 8.93 -2.98 20.31
N GLU A 128 8.77 -2.02 19.40
CA GLU A 128 9.83 -1.07 19.05
C GLU A 128 9.95 0.14 20.00
N HIS A 129 9.03 0.26 20.97
CA HIS A 129 8.95 1.41 21.84
C HIS A 129 8.92 1.02 23.32
N THR A 130 9.57 1.84 24.14
CA THR A 130 9.60 1.74 25.61
C THR A 130 9.10 3.03 26.24
N GLY A 131 8.75 2.99 27.53
CA GLY A 131 8.31 4.18 28.25
C GLY A 131 6.96 4.75 27.77
N PRO A 132 6.71 6.06 27.95
CA PRO A 132 5.44 6.69 27.60
C PRO A 132 5.11 6.60 26.11
N ALA A 133 6.12 6.67 25.23
CA ALA A 133 5.96 6.53 23.78
C ALA A 133 5.23 5.23 23.40
N LYS A 134 5.52 4.13 24.10
CA LYS A 134 4.84 2.84 23.89
C LYS A 134 3.33 2.93 24.05
N ALA A 135 2.84 3.68 25.03
CA ALA A 135 1.41 3.80 25.28
C ALA A 135 0.70 4.51 24.11
N PHE A 136 1.30 5.57 23.56
CA PHE A 136 0.76 6.29 22.42
C PHE A 136 0.82 5.45 21.13
N CYS A 137 1.94 4.76 20.89
CA CYS A 137 2.06 3.85 19.76
C CYS A 137 1.06 2.69 19.86
N ALA A 138 0.87 2.10 21.05
CA ALA A 138 -0.14 1.07 21.27
C ALA A 138 -1.57 1.60 21.05
N LEU A 139 -1.88 2.82 21.51
CA LEU A 139 -3.19 3.43 21.30
C LEU A 139 -3.46 3.71 19.82
N SER A 140 -2.41 3.99 19.02
CA SER A 140 -2.51 4.19 17.58
C SER A 140 -2.93 2.94 16.79
N ILE A 141 -2.87 1.75 17.40
CA ILE A 141 -3.36 0.50 16.78
C ILE A 141 -4.85 0.60 16.44
N VAL A 142 -5.65 1.18 17.33
CA VAL A 142 -7.10 1.29 17.14
C VAL A 142 -7.45 2.09 15.87
N PRO A 143 -7.01 3.34 15.70
CA PRO A 143 -7.29 4.07 14.47
C PRO A 143 -6.64 3.44 13.24
N PHE A 144 -5.47 2.81 13.35
CA PHE A 144 -4.86 2.08 12.23
C PHE A 144 -5.77 0.95 11.73
N VAL A 145 -6.28 0.10 12.64
CA VAL A 145 -7.22 -0.97 12.30
C VAL A 145 -8.50 -0.39 11.68
N LEU A 146 -9.02 0.71 12.22
CA LEU A 146 -10.20 1.38 11.67
C LEU A 146 -9.95 1.89 10.24
N VAL A 147 -8.78 2.46 9.95
CA VAL A 147 -8.39 2.87 8.58
C VAL A 147 -8.42 1.66 7.64
N VAL A 148 -7.78 0.56 8.02
CA VAL A 148 -7.69 -0.65 7.17
C VAL A 148 -9.06 -1.25 6.92
N LEU A 149 -9.90 -1.40 7.96
CA LEU A 149 -11.24 -1.95 7.85
C LEU A 149 -12.18 -1.02 7.07
N ARG A 150 -12.11 0.30 7.29
CA ARG A 150 -12.91 1.29 6.55
C ARG A 150 -12.56 1.27 5.08
N HIS A 151 -11.27 1.24 4.76
CA HIS A 151 -10.79 1.10 3.39
C HIS A 151 -11.28 -0.20 2.75
N ALA A 152 -11.15 -1.34 3.45
CA ALA A 152 -11.62 -2.62 2.94
C ALA A 152 -13.14 -2.62 2.64
N LEU A 153 -13.95 -2.01 3.51
CA LEU A 153 -15.39 -1.85 3.30
C LEU A 153 -15.73 -0.98 2.08
N LEU A 154 -15.01 0.13 1.89
CA LEU A 154 -15.25 1.05 0.78
C LEU A 154 -14.89 0.42 -0.58
N VAL A 155 -13.77 -0.30 -0.64
CA VAL A 155 -13.39 -1.08 -1.82
C VAL A 155 -14.41 -2.19 -2.08
N ASP A 156 -14.89 -2.88 -1.03
CA ASP A 156 -15.90 -3.91 -1.19
C ASP A 156 -17.21 -3.38 -1.79
N ARG A 157 -17.63 -2.19 -1.39
CA ARG A 157 -18.78 -1.47 -1.97
C ARG A 157 -18.55 -0.93 -3.39
N GLY A 158 -17.37 -1.13 -3.97
CA GLY A 158 -17.04 -0.65 -5.32
C GLY A 158 -16.74 0.85 -5.40
N VAL A 159 -16.46 1.51 -4.27
CA VAL A 159 -16.20 2.97 -4.20
C VAL A 159 -14.69 3.27 -4.15
N GLY A 160 -13.84 2.30 -4.53
CA GLY A 160 -12.41 2.29 -4.26
C GLY A 160 -11.51 2.32 -5.49
N GLU A 161 -11.90 3.00 -6.58
CA GLU A 161 -11.09 3.04 -7.81
C GLU A 161 -9.73 3.71 -7.59
N GLU A 162 -9.66 4.72 -6.71
CA GLU A 162 -8.43 5.43 -6.36
C GLU A 162 -8.33 5.68 -4.83
N PRO A 163 -7.30 5.14 -4.14
CA PRO A 163 -7.17 5.28 -2.69
C PRO A 163 -6.91 6.72 -2.24
N GLU A 164 -6.25 7.52 -3.07
CA GLU A 164 -5.94 8.93 -2.79
C GLU A 164 -7.23 9.76 -2.78
N GLU A 165 -8.12 9.55 -3.75
CA GLU A 165 -9.45 10.18 -3.76
C GLU A 165 -10.31 9.73 -2.58
N LEU A 166 -10.24 8.46 -2.21
CA LEU A 166 -11.01 7.92 -1.09
C LEU A 166 -10.63 8.58 0.24
N VAL A 167 -9.33 8.79 0.48
CA VAL A 167 -8.83 9.52 1.65
C VAL A 167 -9.28 10.98 1.63
N LEU A 168 -9.38 11.61 0.46
CA LEU A 168 -9.83 13.00 0.34
C LEU A 168 -11.35 13.16 0.49
N ARG A 169 -12.14 12.13 0.20
CA ARG A 169 -13.61 12.21 0.22
C ARG A 169 -14.26 11.59 1.47
N ASP A 170 -13.69 10.53 2.04
CA ASP A 170 -14.28 9.82 3.18
C ASP A 170 -13.88 10.48 4.52
N ARG A 171 -14.81 11.27 5.09
CA ARG A 171 -14.61 11.93 6.39
C ARG A 171 -14.24 10.97 7.53
N PRO A 172 -14.89 9.79 7.69
CA PRO A 172 -14.48 8.82 8.71
C PRO A 172 -13.02 8.40 8.55
N LEU A 173 -12.58 8.07 7.33
CA LEU A 173 -11.19 7.70 7.05
C LEU A 173 -10.21 8.81 7.42
N GLN A 174 -10.54 10.08 7.12
CA GLN A 174 -9.73 11.23 7.52
C GLN A 174 -9.62 11.39 9.04
N VAL A 175 -10.72 11.20 9.77
CA VAL A 175 -10.73 11.28 11.23
C VAL A 175 -9.85 10.19 11.83
N PHE A 176 -9.95 8.95 11.34
CA PHE A 176 -9.12 7.85 11.82
C PHE A 176 -7.64 8.09 11.51
N LEU A 177 -7.32 8.56 10.30
CA LEU A 177 -5.95 8.90 9.92
C LEU A 177 -5.38 10.04 10.77
N ALA A 178 -6.16 11.11 10.99
CA ALA A 178 -5.76 12.23 11.83
C ALA A 178 -5.51 11.79 13.28
N LEU A 179 -6.41 10.99 13.84
CA LEU A 179 -6.24 10.44 15.20
C LEU A 179 -4.97 9.59 15.30
N MET A 180 -4.71 8.74 14.32
CA MET A 180 -3.48 7.93 14.26
C MET A 180 -2.24 8.82 14.23
N LEU A 181 -2.21 9.84 13.36
CA LEU A 181 -1.07 10.75 13.22
C LEU A 181 -0.82 11.57 14.50
N ILE A 182 -1.88 12.04 15.17
CA ILE A 182 -1.78 12.77 16.44
C ILE A 182 -1.17 11.85 17.51
N LEU A 183 -1.66 10.62 17.64
CA LEU A 183 -1.12 9.67 18.62
C LEU A 183 0.35 9.36 18.35
N LEU A 184 0.73 9.12 17.10
CA LEU A 184 2.12 8.89 16.71
C LEU A 184 3.00 10.11 17.00
N ALA A 185 2.54 11.32 16.68
CA ALA A 185 3.26 12.55 16.95
C ALA A 185 3.48 12.76 18.46
N CYS A 186 2.46 12.51 19.29
CA CYS A 186 2.60 12.53 20.75
C CYS A 186 3.59 11.48 21.25
N GLY A 187 3.55 10.26 20.71
CA GLY A 187 4.49 9.20 21.04
C GLY A 187 5.93 9.58 20.72
N ILE A 188 6.18 10.19 19.56
CA ILE A 188 7.52 10.64 19.14
C ILE A 188 8.03 11.79 20.01
N GLN A 189 7.18 12.72 20.44
CA GLN A 189 7.57 13.82 21.34
C GLN A 189 7.94 13.35 22.75
N LEU A 190 7.49 12.16 23.15
CA LEU A 190 7.69 11.56 24.47
C LEU A 190 8.73 10.43 24.48
N ALA A 191 9.34 10.13 23.32
CA ALA A 191 10.41 9.15 23.14
C ALA A 191 11.78 9.79 23.34
#